data_AF-A0A662V5E0-F1
#
_entry.id   AF-A0A662V5E0-F1
#
_cell.length_a   1.000
_cell.length_b   1.000
_cell.length_c   1.000
_cell.angle_alpha   90.00
_cell.angle_beta   90.00
_cell.angle_gamma   90.00
#
_symmetry.space_group_name_H-M   'P 1'
#
loop_
_entity.id
_entity.type
_entity.pdbx_description
1 polymer ?
#
loop_
_entity_poly.entity_id
_entity_poly.type
_entity_poly.pdbx_seq_one_letter_code
_entity_poly.pdbx_strand_id
1 'polypeptide(L)'
;MQGEDSSNLNTALFFLCSATYKETQNGPIVYLISRDKERRRVIHKFSYTPYFYIREEDYPLFSKLVLENEKYSVLVKDVYASTIQSEEGYKLLRVETYLPFQVRVLRDRLHRAQVETYEADILFPLRYLIDKQVKYAYTIKEEIEPIETEETCPLRLLFLDIEVYMPSLEHNYQYPIIIIGMYDNYTNCFYQLHLKKEGLEKPDYKFSFNCSYKL
;
A
#
# COMPACT_ATOMS: atom_id res chain seq x y z
N MET A 1 4.35 3.08 51.87
CA MET A 1 4.85 3.38 50.52
C MET A 1 4.92 2.08 49.74
N GLN A 2 3.85 1.76 49.04
CA GLN A 2 3.85 0.83 47.92
C GLN A 2 3.16 1.61 46.80
N GLY A 3 3.94 2.03 45.82
CA GLY A 3 3.42 2.68 44.62
C GLY A 3 2.76 1.60 43.79
N GLU A 4 1.45 1.69 43.65
CA GLU A 4 0.71 0.87 42.69
C GLU A 4 1.15 1.23 41.28
N ASP A 5 1.57 0.19 40.59
CA ASP A 5 2.14 0.14 39.26
C ASP A 5 1.10 0.63 38.24
N SER A 6 1.22 1.90 37.87
CA SER A 6 0.40 2.54 36.85
C SER A 6 1.14 2.50 35.52
N SER A 7 0.97 1.41 34.74
CA SER A 7 1.03 1.44 33.26
C SER A 7 0.98 0.04 32.62
N ASN A 8 -0.01 -0.79 32.94
CA ASN A 8 -0.34 -1.95 32.11
C ASN A 8 -1.27 -1.54 30.95
N LEU A 9 -0.81 -0.59 30.13
CA LEU A 9 -1.38 -0.39 28.80
C LEU A 9 -0.75 -1.43 27.89
N ASN A 10 -1.43 -2.58 27.81
CA ASN A 10 -1.10 -3.69 26.94
C ASN A 10 -1.02 -3.18 25.49
N THR A 11 0.16 -2.73 25.07
CA THR A 11 0.32 -2.08 23.77
C THR A 11 0.36 -3.19 22.75
N ALA A 12 -0.71 -3.32 21.97
CA ALA A 12 -0.85 -4.42 21.02
C ALA A 12 0.23 -4.34 19.93
N LEU A 13 0.93 -5.45 19.72
CA LEU A 13 1.93 -5.62 18.67
C LEU A 13 1.24 -6.01 17.36
N PHE A 14 1.61 -5.34 16.27
CA PHE A 14 1.07 -5.60 14.93
C PHE A 14 2.18 -5.85 13.92
N PHE A 15 1.95 -6.83 13.05
CA PHE A 15 2.83 -7.20 11.94
C PHE A 15 2.20 -6.75 10.62
N LEU A 16 2.86 -5.82 9.94
CA LEU A 16 2.43 -5.25 8.67
C LEU A 16 2.43 -6.33 7.59
N CYS A 17 1.30 -6.50 6.92
CA CYS A 17 1.19 -7.38 5.74
C CYS A 17 1.15 -6.58 4.44
N SER A 18 0.47 -5.42 4.45
CA SER A 18 0.34 -4.55 3.28
C SER A 18 -0.04 -3.14 3.72
N ALA A 19 0.38 -2.14 2.95
CA ALA A 19 -0.12 -0.77 3.04
C ALA A 19 -0.82 -0.38 1.73
N THR A 20 -1.93 0.34 1.84
CA THR A 20 -2.66 0.92 0.70
C THR A 20 -3.26 2.26 1.11
N TYR A 21 -3.98 2.95 0.23
CA TYR A 21 -4.68 4.18 0.58
C TYR A 21 -6.03 4.28 -0.12
N LYS A 22 -6.88 5.16 0.41
CA LYS A 22 -8.14 5.56 -0.22
C LYS A 22 -8.27 7.08 -0.14
N GLU A 23 -8.69 7.69 -1.25
CA GLU A 23 -9.05 9.10 -1.29
C GLU A 23 -10.44 9.30 -0.66
N THR A 24 -10.56 10.31 0.19
CA THR A 24 -11.82 10.70 0.84
C THR A 24 -12.08 12.18 0.63
N GLN A 25 -13.27 12.67 1.01
CA GLN A 25 -13.58 14.10 0.97
C GLN A 25 -12.61 14.95 1.81
N ASN A 26 -12.01 14.36 2.86
CA ASN A 26 -11.08 15.03 3.77
C ASN A 26 -9.60 14.80 3.40
N GLY A 27 -9.34 14.27 2.21
CA GLY A 27 -7.99 13.90 1.75
C GLY A 27 -7.70 12.39 1.81
N PRO A 28 -6.45 11.99 1.54
CA PRO A 28 -6.07 10.58 1.45
C PRO A 28 -5.87 9.98 2.84
N ILE A 29 -6.39 8.76 3.01
CA ILE A 29 -6.25 7.96 4.21
C ILE A 29 -5.41 6.73 3.88
N VAL A 30 -4.30 6.54 4.59
CA VAL A 30 -3.46 5.35 4.51
C VAL A 30 -4.08 4.23 5.35
N TYR A 31 -4.15 3.03 4.78
CA TYR A 31 -4.64 1.82 5.41
C TYR A 31 -3.48 0.86 5.61
N LEU A 32 -3.17 0.54 6.86
CA LEU A 32 -2.25 -0.54 7.20
C LEU A 32 -3.05 -1.80 7.48
N ILE A 33 -2.81 -2.84 6.68
CA ILE A 33 -3.41 -4.15 6.84
C ILE A 33 -2.36 -5.03 7.51
N SER A 34 -2.69 -5.48 8.72
CA SER A 34 -1.74 -6.13 9.61
C SER A 34 -2.36 -7.33 10.31
N ARG A 35 -1.54 -8.06 11.07
CA ARG A 35 -1.97 -9.09 12.00
C ARG A 35 -1.51 -8.78 13.42
N ASP A 36 -2.31 -9.15 14.40
CA ASP A 36 -1.87 -9.17 15.80
C ASP A 36 -1.18 -10.50 16.14
N LYS A 37 -0.78 -10.66 17.41
CA LYS A 37 -0.14 -11.88 17.93
C LYS A 37 -1.05 -13.11 17.82
N GLU A 38 -2.37 -12.92 17.89
CA GLU A 38 -3.37 -13.98 17.69
C GLU A 38 -3.68 -14.24 16.20
N ARG A 39 -2.90 -13.66 15.29
CA ARG A 39 -3.01 -13.78 13.83
C ARG A 39 -4.31 -13.20 13.25
N ARG A 40 -5.09 -12.45 14.02
CA ARG A 40 -6.32 -11.81 13.56
C ARG A 40 -5.94 -10.65 12.66
N ARG A 41 -6.70 -10.46 11.57
CA ARG A 41 -6.50 -9.31 10.67
C ARG A 41 -6.96 -8.04 11.38
N VAL A 42 -6.11 -7.02 11.35
CA VAL A 42 -6.39 -5.69 11.87
C VAL A 42 -6.13 -4.66 10.77
N ILE A 43 -6.94 -3.60 10.75
CA ILE A 43 -6.80 -2.50 9.78
C ILE A 43 -6.73 -1.18 10.55
N HIS A 44 -5.63 -0.45 10.40
CA HIS A 44 -5.49 0.89 10.95
C HIS A 44 -5.52 1.94 9.85
N LYS A 45 -6.05 3.12 10.17
CA LYS A 45 -6.32 4.20 9.22
C LYS A 45 -5.65 5.48 9.69
N PHE A 46 -4.90 6.12 8.80
CA PHE A 46 -4.15 7.32 9.14
C PHE A 46 -4.34 8.39 8.07
N SER A 47 -4.70 9.60 8.49
CA SER A 47 -4.62 10.78 7.63
C SER A 47 -3.15 11.13 7.41
N TYR A 48 -2.78 11.43 6.18
CA TYR A 48 -1.40 11.76 5.84
C TYR A 48 -1.34 12.64 4.59
N THR A 49 -0.41 13.59 4.54
CA THR A 49 -0.32 14.54 3.42
C THR A 49 0.73 14.09 2.42
N PRO A 50 0.41 13.96 1.12
CA PRO A 50 1.40 13.67 0.09
C PRO A 50 2.28 14.89 -0.17
N TYR A 51 3.57 14.66 -0.38
CA TYR A 51 4.53 15.72 -0.66
C TYR A 51 5.71 15.21 -1.50
N PHE A 52 6.50 16.16 -1.99
CA PHE A 52 7.81 15.93 -2.59
C PHE A 52 8.70 17.15 -2.33
N TYR A 53 9.93 17.15 -2.84
CA TYR A 53 10.86 18.26 -2.65
C TYR A 53 11.34 18.87 -3.96
N ILE A 54 11.68 20.16 -3.89
CA ILE A 54 12.43 20.91 -4.91
C ILE A 54 13.62 21.61 -4.26
N ARG A 55 14.63 22.01 -5.02
CA ARG A 55 15.68 22.88 -4.49
C ARG A 55 15.13 24.28 -4.21
N GLU A 56 15.61 24.92 -3.16
CA GLU A 56 15.26 26.30 -2.83
C GLU A 56 15.61 27.27 -3.98
N GLU A 57 16.72 27.03 -4.69
CA GLU A 57 17.13 27.83 -5.85
C GLU A 57 16.18 27.72 -7.05
N ASP A 58 15.44 26.62 -7.18
CA ASP A 58 14.46 26.41 -8.24
C ASP A 58 13.11 27.06 -7.93
N TYR A 59 12.93 27.61 -6.72
CA TYR A 59 11.66 28.21 -6.28
C TYR A 59 11.12 29.31 -7.21
N PRO A 60 11.92 30.26 -7.74
CA PRO A 60 11.41 31.28 -8.66
C PRO A 60 10.79 30.68 -9.93
N LEU A 61 11.41 29.62 -10.47
CA LEU A 61 10.90 28.92 -11.65
C LEU A 61 9.67 28.07 -11.31
N PHE A 62 9.69 27.39 -10.15
CA PHE A 62 8.53 26.68 -9.60
C PHE A 62 7.33 27.62 -9.43
N SER A 63 7.51 28.80 -8.83
CA SER A 63 6.45 29.81 -8.64
C SER A 63 5.79 30.16 -9.97
N LYS A 64 6.59 30.52 -10.98
CA LYS A 64 6.10 30.86 -12.32
C LYS A 64 5.35 29.71 -13.01
N LEU A 65 5.85 28.48 -12.87
CA LEU A 65 5.29 27.32 -13.57
C LEU A 65 4.06 26.72 -12.88
N VAL A 66 3.96 26.86 -11.56
CA VAL A 66 3.00 26.17 -10.70
C VAL A 66 2.12 27.16 -9.94
N LEU A 67 2.68 28.03 -9.10
CA LEU A 67 1.92 28.88 -8.18
C LEU A 67 1.19 30.04 -8.90
N GLU A 68 1.81 30.63 -9.91
CA GLU A 68 1.22 31.69 -10.73
C GLU A 68 0.28 31.16 -11.83
N ASN A 69 0.23 29.83 -12.00
CA ASN A 69 -0.61 29.18 -12.99
C ASN A 69 -1.85 28.57 -12.33
N GLU A 70 -3.03 29.14 -12.57
CA GLU A 70 -4.30 28.73 -11.96
C GLU A 70 -4.60 27.22 -12.08
N LYS A 71 -4.17 26.57 -13.17
CA LYS A 71 -4.37 25.14 -13.37
C LYS A 71 -3.58 24.28 -12.37
N TYR A 72 -2.39 24.75 -11.97
CA TYR A 72 -1.46 23.97 -11.16
C TYR A 72 -1.40 24.44 -9.71
N SER A 73 -1.67 25.72 -9.44
CA SER A 73 -1.65 26.28 -8.09
C SER A 73 -2.69 25.61 -7.18
N VAL A 74 -3.86 25.25 -7.72
CA VAL A 74 -4.92 24.51 -7.01
C VAL A 74 -4.53 23.09 -6.59
N LEU A 75 -3.41 22.56 -7.09
CA LEU A 75 -2.89 21.24 -6.72
C LEU A 75 -1.91 21.32 -5.55
N VAL A 76 -1.39 22.51 -5.25
CA VAL A 76 -0.46 22.76 -4.16
C VAL A 76 -1.26 23.13 -2.92
N LYS A 77 -1.02 22.38 -1.84
CA LYS A 77 -1.61 22.66 -0.54
C LYS A 77 -0.77 23.66 0.24
N ASP A 78 0.55 23.47 0.25
CA ASP A 78 1.49 24.37 0.93
C ASP A 78 2.93 24.16 0.44
N VAL A 79 3.80 25.13 0.71
CA VAL A 79 5.25 25.07 0.43
C VAL A 79 6.02 25.67 1.60
N TYR A 80 6.96 24.91 2.18
CA TYR A 80 7.78 25.39 3.29
C TYR A 80 9.20 24.85 3.25
N ALA A 81 10.12 25.57 3.92
CA ALA A 81 11.52 25.19 4.01
C ALA A 81 11.66 23.84 4.73
N SER A 82 12.46 22.94 4.14
CA SER A 82 12.78 21.66 4.76
C SER A 82 14.02 21.75 5.64
N THR A 83 14.09 20.92 6.68
CA THR A 83 15.28 20.75 7.51
C THR A 83 16.31 19.80 6.90
N ILE A 84 15.94 19.08 5.85
CA ILE A 84 16.81 18.14 5.13
C ILE A 84 17.48 18.83 3.93
N GLN A 85 18.67 18.33 3.59
CA GLN A 85 19.43 18.74 2.41
C GLN A 85 19.51 17.57 1.43
N SER A 86 19.77 17.87 0.15
CA SER A 86 20.13 16.83 -0.82
C SER A 86 21.49 16.21 -0.48
N GLU A 87 21.84 15.12 -1.16
CA GLU A 87 23.16 14.50 -1.03
C GLU A 87 24.30 15.47 -1.40
N GLU A 88 24.06 16.37 -2.35
CA GLU A 88 24.97 17.43 -2.78
C GLU A 88 24.94 18.68 -1.88
N GLY A 89 24.13 18.68 -0.82
CA GLY A 89 24.03 19.78 0.16
C GLY A 89 23.06 20.91 -0.22
N TYR A 90 22.23 20.74 -1.25
CA TYR A 90 21.22 21.73 -1.61
C TYR A 90 20.15 21.85 -0.52
N LYS A 91 19.73 23.09 -0.22
CA LYS A 91 18.55 23.34 0.60
C LYS A 91 17.30 22.96 -0.17
N LEU A 92 16.39 22.27 0.49
CA LEU A 92 15.15 21.77 -0.13
C LEU A 92 13.92 22.49 0.43
N LEU A 93 12.93 22.69 -0.44
CA LEU A 93 11.58 23.09 -0.06
C LEU A 93 10.66 21.88 -0.18
N ARG A 94 9.83 21.66 0.84
CA ARG A 94 8.78 20.65 0.81
C ARG A 94 7.53 21.23 0.17
N VAL A 95 7.03 20.56 -0.87
CA VAL A 95 5.80 20.92 -1.57
C VAL A 95 4.74 19.90 -1.19
N GLU A 96 3.72 20.32 -0.45
CA GLU A 96 2.57 19.50 -0.10
C GLU A 96 1.47 19.60 -1.16
N THR A 97 0.76 18.50 -1.37
CA THR A 97 -0.41 18.43 -2.27
C THR A 97 -1.63 17.91 -1.51
N TYR A 98 -2.82 18.03 -2.11
CA TYR A 98 -4.03 17.50 -1.49
C TYR A 98 -4.19 16.00 -1.71
N LEU A 99 -3.79 15.48 -2.87
CA LEU A 99 -4.00 14.09 -3.28
C LEU A 99 -2.74 13.47 -3.90
N PRO A 100 -2.47 12.16 -3.70
CA PRO A 100 -1.24 11.52 -4.17
C PRO A 100 -0.98 11.66 -5.68
N PHE A 101 -2.02 11.58 -6.52
CA PHE A 101 -1.83 11.70 -7.97
C PHE A 101 -1.33 13.09 -8.38
N GLN A 102 -1.57 14.13 -7.59
CA GLN A 102 -1.16 15.50 -7.88
C GLN A 102 0.36 15.67 -7.81
N VAL A 103 1.04 14.90 -6.95
CA VAL A 103 2.51 14.83 -6.91
C VAL A 103 3.05 14.47 -8.30
N ARG A 104 2.51 13.42 -8.92
CA ARG A 104 2.89 13.00 -10.28
C ARG A 104 2.62 14.10 -11.31
N VAL A 105 1.47 14.77 -11.24
CA VAL A 105 1.11 15.85 -12.17
C VAL A 105 2.11 17.00 -12.09
N LEU A 106 2.45 17.43 -10.88
CA LEU A 106 3.39 18.52 -10.64
C LEU A 106 4.82 18.13 -11.02
N ARG A 107 5.28 16.92 -10.64
CA ARG A 107 6.56 16.36 -11.07
C ARG A 107 6.71 16.35 -12.58
N ASP A 108 5.74 15.79 -13.29
CA ASP A 108 5.79 15.69 -14.76
C ASP A 108 5.77 17.09 -15.41
N ARG A 109 5.18 18.10 -14.75
CA ARG A 109 5.23 19.50 -15.20
C ARG A 109 6.62 20.11 -14.99
N LEU A 110 7.21 19.93 -13.82
CA LEU A 110 8.52 20.46 -13.45
C LEU A 110 9.64 19.83 -14.28
N HIS A 111 9.62 18.51 -14.46
CA HIS A 111 10.62 17.79 -15.27
C HIS A 111 10.62 18.23 -16.73
N ARG A 112 9.45 18.55 -17.32
CA ARG A 112 9.37 19.12 -18.68
C ARG A 112 10.06 20.47 -18.80
N ALA A 113 10.19 21.20 -17.70
CA ALA A 113 10.89 22.47 -17.61
C ALA A 113 12.31 22.32 -17.04
N GLN A 114 12.82 21.09 -16.94
CA GLN A 114 14.15 20.78 -16.40
C GLN A 114 14.35 21.21 -14.95
N VAL A 115 13.28 21.33 -14.17
CA VAL A 115 13.33 21.49 -12.72
C VAL A 115 13.37 20.10 -12.09
N GLU A 116 14.42 19.83 -11.32
CA GLU A 116 14.57 18.57 -10.60
C GLU A 116 13.60 18.50 -9.41
N THR A 117 13.11 17.29 -9.14
CA THR A 117 12.31 17.01 -7.96
C THR A 117 12.91 15.82 -7.22
N TYR A 118 12.83 15.84 -5.90
CA TYR A 118 13.31 14.75 -5.07
C TYR A 118 12.13 14.02 -4.45
N GLU A 119 12.24 12.69 -4.47
CA GLU A 119 11.27 11.76 -3.87
C GLU A 119 9.83 11.82 -4.42
N ALA A 120 9.63 12.49 -5.56
CA ALA A 120 8.31 12.61 -6.19
C ALA A 120 7.82 11.32 -6.87
N ASP A 121 8.62 10.26 -6.86
CA ASP A 121 8.35 8.93 -7.39
C ASP A 121 8.03 7.90 -6.29
N ILE A 122 8.16 8.26 -5.01
CA ILE A 122 7.85 7.38 -3.90
C ILE A 122 6.33 7.20 -3.79
N LEU A 123 5.87 5.95 -3.84
CA LEU A 123 4.45 5.61 -3.71
C LEU A 123 3.91 6.10 -2.37
N PHE A 124 2.72 6.71 -2.37
CA PHE A 124 2.16 7.35 -1.19
C PHE A 124 2.06 6.47 0.07
N PRO A 125 1.58 5.20 0.00
CA PRO A 125 1.60 4.32 1.16
C PRO A 125 3.02 4.00 1.65
N LEU A 126 3.98 3.86 0.73
CA LEU A 126 5.38 3.63 1.06
C LEU A 126 6.00 4.85 1.73
N ARG A 127 5.66 6.06 1.26
CA ARG A 127 6.11 7.32 1.86
C ARG A 127 5.67 7.45 3.31
N TYR A 128 4.41 7.11 3.61
CA TYR A 128 3.93 7.03 4.99
C TYR A 128 4.75 6.06 5.85
N LEU A 129 5.05 4.86 5.33
CA LEU A 129 5.85 3.87 6.06
C LEU A 129 7.28 4.35 6.32
N ILE A 130 7.92 4.99 5.33
CA ILE A 130 9.27 5.55 5.44
C ILE A 130 9.31 6.63 6.54
N ASP A 131 8.38 7.59 6.49
CA ASP A 131 8.34 8.70 7.44
C ASP A 131 8.06 8.24 8.88
N LYS A 132 7.21 7.22 9.02
CA LYS A 132 6.93 6.60 10.33
C LYS A 132 7.93 5.50 10.70
N GLN A 133 8.95 5.26 9.86
CA GLN A 133 9.99 4.24 10.03
C GLN A 133 9.46 2.82 10.26
N VAL A 134 8.27 2.53 9.74
CA VAL A 134 7.63 1.21 9.88
C VAL A 134 8.13 0.28 8.80
N LYS A 135 8.88 -0.75 9.19
CA LYS A 135 9.40 -1.77 8.27
C LYS A 135 8.48 -2.98 8.17
N TYR A 136 8.21 -3.63 9.30
CA TYR A 136 7.40 -4.85 9.35
C TYR A 136 6.55 -4.97 10.62
N ALA A 137 6.90 -4.29 11.71
CA ALA A 137 6.13 -4.31 12.94
C ALA A 137 5.95 -2.91 13.53
N TYR A 138 4.85 -2.72 14.23
CA TYR A 138 4.57 -1.48 14.95
C TYR A 138 3.59 -1.75 16.11
N THR A 139 3.47 -0.77 16.98
CA THR A 139 2.45 -0.72 18.02
C THR A 139 1.58 0.53 17.87
N ILE A 140 0.45 0.57 18.56
CA ILE A 140 -0.41 1.75 18.61
C ILE A 140 -0.66 2.10 20.07
N LYS A 141 -0.24 3.32 20.45
CA LYS A 141 -0.64 3.96 21.70
C LYS A 141 -1.60 5.11 21.36
N GLU A 142 -1.03 6.26 21.04
CA GLU A 142 -1.74 7.43 20.51
C GLU A 142 -1.50 7.56 19.01
N GLU A 143 -0.25 7.37 18.59
CA GLU A 143 0.16 7.24 17.20
C GLU A 143 0.78 5.86 16.93
N ILE A 144 1.12 5.63 15.67
CA ILE A 144 1.93 4.49 15.27
C ILE A 144 3.36 4.64 15.79
N GLU A 145 3.87 3.59 16.44
CA GLU A 145 5.27 3.51 16.87
C GLU A 145 5.92 2.28 16.20
N PRO A 146 6.98 2.46 15.39
CA PRO A 146 7.69 1.34 14.79
C PRO A 146 8.38 0.49 15.87
N ILE A 147 8.45 -0.82 15.66
CA ILE A 147 9.14 -1.72 16.58
C ILE A 147 9.98 -2.74 15.83
N GLU A 148 11.18 -2.98 16.33
CA GLU A 148 12.04 -4.08 15.92
C GLU A 148 11.85 -5.21 16.93
N THR A 149 11.54 -6.41 16.46
CA THR A 149 11.25 -7.56 17.32
C THR A 149 11.65 -8.87 16.64
N GLU A 150 12.11 -9.84 17.44
CA GLU A 150 12.35 -11.22 16.99
C GLU A 150 11.06 -12.04 16.93
N GLU A 151 9.96 -11.52 17.49
CA GLU A 151 8.65 -12.16 17.36
C GLU A 151 8.24 -12.27 15.89
N THR A 152 7.66 -13.41 15.51
CA THR A 152 7.17 -13.62 14.16
C THR A 152 5.67 -13.90 14.16
N CYS A 153 4.96 -13.35 13.18
CA CYS A 153 3.58 -13.73 12.89
C CYS A 153 3.57 -14.53 11.59
N PRO A 154 3.53 -15.88 11.66
CA PRO A 154 3.59 -16.71 10.47
C PRO A 154 2.37 -16.42 9.58
N LEU A 155 2.64 -16.16 8.30
CA LEU A 155 1.61 -15.88 7.32
C LEU A 155 0.83 -17.16 6.97
N ARG A 156 -0.49 -17.01 6.82
CA ARG A 156 -1.31 -18.02 6.14
C ARG A 156 -1.07 -17.88 4.64
N LEU A 157 -0.43 -18.89 4.07
CA LEU A 157 -0.09 -18.99 2.65
C LEU A 157 -1.13 -19.88 1.98
N LEU A 158 -1.70 -19.34 0.89
CA LEU A 158 -2.54 -20.09 -0.02
C LEU A 158 -1.76 -20.23 -1.34
N PHE A 159 -1.36 -21.46 -1.65
CA PHE A 159 -0.78 -21.78 -2.96
C PHE A 159 -1.95 -22.06 -3.90
N LEU A 160 -1.94 -21.44 -5.09
CA LEU A 160 -3.03 -21.53 -6.06
C LEU A 160 -2.45 -21.84 -7.44
N ASP A 161 -3.09 -22.79 -8.11
CA ASP A 161 -2.76 -23.22 -9.45
C ASP A 161 -4.06 -23.41 -10.27
N ILE A 162 -4.04 -23.07 -11.55
CA ILE A 162 -5.23 -23.13 -12.41
C ILE A 162 -4.92 -23.82 -13.74
N GLU A 163 -5.89 -24.62 -14.19
CA GLU A 163 -5.86 -25.23 -15.52
C GLU A 163 -6.99 -24.68 -16.36
N VAL A 164 -6.70 -24.38 -17.63
CA VAL A 164 -7.64 -23.77 -18.58
C VAL A 164 -7.82 -24.68 -19.78
N TYR A 165 -9.06 -24.82 -20.27
CA TYR A 165 -9.32 -25.56 -21.50
C TYR A 165 -8.82 -24.78 -22.72
N MET A 166 -7.66 -25.14 -23.27
CA MET A 166 -7.04 -24.39 -24.36
C MET A 166 -6.97 -25.25 -25.64
N PRO A 167 -7.95 -25.13 -26.57
CA PRO A 167 -8.00 -25.93 -27.80
C PRO A 167 -6.98 -25.49 -28.86
N SER A 168 -6.46 -24.26 -28.78
CA SER A 168 -5.40 -23.74 -29.64
C SER A 168 -4.37 -22.99 -28.80
N LEU A 169 -3.12 -22.91 -29.28
CA LEU A 169 -2.04 -22.18 -28.60
C LEU A 169 -2.17 -20.64 -28.73
N GLU A 170 -3.20 -20.16 -29.41
CA GLU A 170 -3.49 -18.74 -29.48
C GLU A 170 -3.96 -18.25 -28.11
N HIS A 171 -3.27 -17.23 -27.59
CA HIS A 171 -3.58 -16.68 -26.28
C HIS A 171 -4.92 -15.95 -26.33
N ASN A 172 -5.96 -16.65 -25.91
CA ASN A 172 -7.30 -16.11 -25.79
C ASN A 172 -7.83 -16.34 -24.37
N TYR A 173 -8.01 -15.27 -23.61
CA TYR A 173 -8.51 -15.30 -22.23
C TYR A 173 -10.02 -15.65 -22.11
N GLN A 174 -10.65 -16.09 -23.20
CA GLN A 174 -12.06 -16.49 -23.23
C GLN A 174 -12.28 -17.96 -22.87
N TYR A 175 -11.22 -18.76 -22.79
CA TYR A 175 -11.31 -20.16 -22.47
C TYR A 175 -11.65 -20.41 -20.99
N PRO A 176 -12.50 -21.42 -20.68
CA PRO A 176 -12.93 -21.65 -19.31
C PRO A 176 -11.81 -22.27 -18.47
N ILE A 177 -11.71 -21.83 -17.21
CA ILE A 177 -10.94 -22.51 -16.18
C ILE A 177 -11.62 -23.84 -15.87
N ILE A 178 -10.89 -24.93 -16.08
CA ILE A 178 -11.39 -26.30 -15.86
C ILE A 178 -11.03 -26.84 -14.48
N ILE A 179 -9.91 -26.39 -13.90
CA ILE A 179 -9.45 -26.82 -12.59
C ILE A 179 -8.89 -25.62 -11.82
N ILE A 180 -9.19 -25.54 -10.53
CA ILE A 180 -8.50 -24.66 -9.58
C ILE A 180 -7.98 -25.55 -8.44
N GLY A 181 -6.66 -25.67 -8.34
CA GLY A 181 -5.97 -26.32 -7.23
C GLY A 181 -5.56 -25.28 -6.19
N MET A 182 -5.75 -25.59 -4.91
CA MET A 182 -5.44 -24.71 -3.80
C MET A 182 -4.86 -25.50 -2.63
N TYR A 183 -3.67 -25.16 -2.15
CA TYR A 183 -3.12 -25.69 -0.90
C TYR A 183 -3.07 -24.60 0.17
N ASP A 184 -3.67 -24.86 1.33
CA ASP A 184 -3.69 -23.95 2.47
C ASP A 184 -2.78 -24.48 3.59
N ASN A 185 -1.68 -23.76 3.86
CA ASN A 185 -0.69 -24.15 4.87
C ASN A 185 -1.24 -24.10 6.31
N TYR A 186 -2.37 -23.42 6.53
CA TYR A 186 -2.94 -23.26 7.86
C TYR A 186 -3.83 -24.43 8.23
N THR A 187 -4.65 -24.91 7.28
CA THR A 187 -5.49 -26.09 7.49
C THR A 187 -4.78 -27.38 7.09
N ASN A 188 -3.62 -27.30 6.42
CA ASN A 188 -2.93 -28.41 5.77
C ASN A 188 -3.87 -29.19 4.84
N CYS A 189 -4.70 -28.46 4.09
CA CYS A 189 -5.67 -29.06 3.17
C CYS A 189 -5.34 -28.68 1.73
N PHE A 190 -5.50 -29.65 0.84
CA PHE A 190 -5.58 -29.42 -0.59
C PHE A 190 -7.05 -29.38 -1.03
N TYR A 191 -7.42 -28.34 -1.75
CA TYR A 191 -8.73 -28.15 -2.33
C TYR A 191 -8.60 -28.19 -3.84
N GLN A 192 -9.48 -28.93 -4.50
CA GLN A 192 -9.54 -28.95 -5.95
C GLN A 192 -10.97 -28.68 -6.40
N LEU A 193 -11.14 -27.63 -7.18
CA LEU A 193 -12.40 -27.29 -7.83
C LEU A 193 -12.31 -27.74 -9.27
N HIS A 194 -13.27 -28.58 -9.68
CA HIS A 194 -13.39 -29.05 -11.06
C HIS A 194 -14.61 -28.41 -11.70
N LEU A 195 -14.45 -28.02 -12.95
CA LEU A 195 -15.54 -27.61 -13.82
C LEU A 195 -16.40 -28.82 -14.17
N LYS A 196 -17.64 -28.87 -13.66
CA LYS A 196 -18.60 -29.90 -14.06
C LYS A 196 -19.39 -29.43 -15.28
N LYS A 197 -19.51 -30.31 -16.28
CA LYS A 197 -20.45 -30.16 -17.37
C LYS A 197 -21.81 -30.72 -16.94
N GLU A 198 -22.69 -29.90 -16.38
CA GLU A 198 -24.11 -30.26 -16.27
C GLU A 198 -24.85 -29.78 -17.51
N GLY A 199 -25.72 -30.62 -18.06
CA GLY A 199 -26.34 -30.44 -19.39
C GLY A 199 -27.25 -29.22 -19.51
N LEU A 200 -26.69 -28.08 -19.93
CA LEU A 200 -27.44 -26.89 -20.33
C LEU A 200 -26.85 -26.31 -21.63
N GLU A 201 -27.72 -25.91 -22.55
CA GLU A 201 -27.43 -25.28 -23.84
C GLU A 201 -26.87 -23.83 -23.73
N LYS A 202 -26.36 -23.45 -22.57
CA LYS A 202 -25.60 -22.21 -22.31
C LYS A 202 -24.51 -22.48 -21.27
N PRO A 203 -23.38 -21.73 -21.30
CA PRO A 203 -22.19 -22.03 -20.50
C PRO A 203 -22.38 -21.57 -19.03
N ASP A 204 -23.35 -22.16 -18.33
CA ASP A 204 -23.49 -22.00 -16.89
C ASP A 204 -22.58 -23.01 -16.18
N TYR A 205 -21.31 -22.61 -16.06
CA TYR A 205 -20.25 -23.37 -15.40
C TYR A 205 -20.44 -23.38 -13.88
N LYS A 206 -20.61 -24.57 -13.28
CA LYS A 206 -20.63 -24.75 -11.82
C LYS A 206 -19.39 -25.51 -11.36
N PHE A 207 -18.66 -24.93 -10.41
CA PHE A 207 -17.60 -25.62 -9.69
C PHE A 207 -18.19 -26.53 -8.62
N SER A 208 -17.70 -27.77 -8.54
CA SER A 208 -17.97 -28.63 -7.39
C SER A 208 -16.75 -28.69 -6.46
N PHE A 209 -17.02 -28.58 -5.17
CA PHE A 209 -16.01 -28.63 -4.12
C PHE A 209 -15.70 -30.10 -3.75
N ASN A 210 -14.49 -30.56 -4.05
CA ASN A 210 -13.99 -31.82 -3.53
C ASN A 210 -12.83 -31.51 -2.57
N CYS A 211 -13.11 -31.54 -1.26
CA CYS A 211 -12.07 -31.53 -0.23
C CYS A 211 -11.37 -32.88 -0.28
N SER A 212 -10.12 -32.91 -0.73
CA SER A 212 -9.41 -34.14 -1.00
C SER A 212 -8.04 -34.01 -0.35
N TYR A 213 -7.80 -34.81 0.69
CA TYR A 213 -6.51 -35.00 1.39
C TYR A 213 -6.12 -33.94 2.43
N LYS A 214 -6.05 -34.39 3.70
CA LYS A 214 -5.12 -33.84 4.69
C LYS A 214 -3.76 -34.46 4.40
N LEU A 215 -2.74 -33.64 4.21
CA LEU A 215 -1.35 -34.10 4.15
C LEU A 215 -0.83 -34.37 5.56
#